data_AF-A0A3D4FHS8-F1
#
_entry.id   AF-A0A3D4FHS8-F1
#
_cell.length_a   1.000
_cell.length_b   1.000
_cell.length_c   1.000
_cell.angle_alpha   90.00
_cell.angle_beta   90.00
_cell.angle_gamma   90.00
#
_symmetry.space_group_name_H-M   'P 1'
#
loop_
_entity.id
_entity.type
_entity.pdbx_description
1 polymer ?
#
loop_
_entity_poly.entity_id
_entity_poly.type
_entity_poly.pdbx_seq_one_letter_code
_entity_poly.pdbx_strand_id
1 'polypeptide(L)' 'MNPERKNAIKYLNIAKGQIEGIIKMIEDDRYCIDISNQIIASQSILK' A
#
# COMPACT_ATOMS: atom_id res chain seq x y z
N MET A 1 22.95 1.26 -10.11
CA MET A 1 21.50 1.56 -10.18
C MET A 1 21.33 3.04 -9.94
N ASN A 2 20.63 3.79 -10.80
CA ASN A 2 20.47 5.24 -10.60
C ASN A 2 19.58 5.53 -9.38
N PRO A 3 19.69 6.72 -8.78
CA PRO A 3 18.88 7.12 -7.62
C PRO A 3 17.37 7.00 -7.87
N GLU A 4 16.91 7.30 -9.08
CA GLU A 4 15.50 7.26 -9.47
C GLU A 4 14.93 5.84 -9.40
N ARG A 5 15.65 4.84 -9.93
CA ARG A 5 15.24 3.43 -9.84
C ARG A 5 15.25 2.94 -8.40
N LYS A 6 16.21 3.39 -7.58
CA LYS A 6 16.26 3.03 -6.16
C LYS A 6 15.05 3.58 -5.40
N ASN A 7 14.64 4.82 -5.70
CA ASN A 7 13.45 5.43 -5.12
C ASN A 7 12.17 4.76 -5.60
N ALA A 8 12.05 4.46 -6.89
CA ALA A 8 10.91 3.72 -7.43
C ALA A 8 10.73 2.36 -6.72
N ILE A 9 11.81 1.59 -6.58
CA ILE A 9 11.78 0.30 -5.84
C ILE A 9 11.38 0.52 -4.38
N LYS A 10 11.87 1.57 -3.72
CA LYS A 10 11.49 1.90 -2.34
C LYS A 10 9.98 2.13 -2.22
N TYR A 11 9.38 2.95 -3.08
CA TYR A 11 7.94 3.24 -3.04
C TYR A 11 7.10 2.00 -3.37
N LEU A 12 7.53 1.19 -4.34
CA LEU A 12 6.86 -0.08 -4.66
C LEU A 12 6.88 -1.06 -3.49
N ASN A 13 7.99 -1.15 -2.75
CA ASN A 13 8.07 -2.00 -1.55
C ASN A 13 7.16 -1.50 -0.42
N ILE A 14 7.01 -0.20 -0.26
CA ILE A 14 6.08 0.38 0.72
C ILE A 14 4.63 0.04 0.34
N ALA A 15 4.25 0.28 -0.92
CA ALA A 15 2.92 -0.04 -1.42
C ALA A 15 2.61 -1.54 -1.29
N LYS A 16 3.58 -2.42 -1.55
CA LYS A 16 3.45 -3.86 -1.33
C LYS A 16 3.05 -4.20 0.11
N GLY A 17 3.75 -3.64 1.10
CA GLY A 17 3.43 -3.89 2.50
C GLY A 17 2.04 -3.37 2.91
N GLN A 18 1.60 -2.26 2.32
CA GLN A 18 0.24 -1.76 2.54
C GLN A 18 -0.83 -2.68 1.92
N ILE A 19 -0.58 -3.21 0.72
CA ILE A 19 -1.46 -4.19 0.08
C ILE A 19 -1.59 -5.46 0.94
N GLU A 20 -0.47 -5.97 1.46
CA GLU A 20 -0.47 -7.11 2.39
C GLU A 20 -1.31 -6.80 3.65
N GLY A 21 -1.20 -5.59 4.20
CA GLY A 21 -2.04 -5.14 5.31
C GLY A 21 -3.53 -5.07 4.97
N ILE A 22 -3.88 -4.56 3.79
CA ILE A 22 -5.27 -4.49 3.31
C ILE A 22 -5.87 -5.89 3.15
N ILE A 23 -5.12 -6.84 2.59
CA ILE A 23 -5.57 -8.23 2.46
C ILE A 23 -5.90 -8.79 3.84
N LYS A 24 -5.00 -8.60 4.82
CA LYS A 24 -5.24 -9.04 6.20
C LYS A 24 -6.48 -8.37 6.81
N MET A 25 -6.72 -7.08 6.54
CA MET A 25 -7.93 -6.42 7.01
C MET A 25 -9.21 -7.04 6.44
N ILE A 26 -9.18 -7.50 5.20
CA ILE A 26 -10.31 -8.22 4.58
C ILE A 26 -10.48 -9.59 5.24
N GLU A 27 -9.39 -10.33 5.46
CA GLU A 27 -9.41 -11.63 6.14
C GLU A 27 -9.90 -11.52 7.59
N ASP A 28 -9.59 -10.42 8.27
CA ASP A 28 -10.02 -10.09 9.64
C ASP A 28 -11.44 -9.50 9.70
N ASP A 29 -12.19 -9.47 8.59
CA ASP A 29 -13.56 -8.91 8.46
C ASP A 29 -13.69 -7.47 9.02
N ARG A 30 -12.66 -6.65 8.77
CA ARG A 30 -12.62 -5.24 9.19
C ARG A 30 -13.69 -4.42 8.46
N TYR A 31 -14.11 -3.33 9.08
CA TYR A 31 -15.09 -2.42 8.51
C TYR A 31 -14.64 -1.85 7.15
N CYS A 32 -15.52 -1.94 6.15
CA CYS A 32 -15.22 -1.58 4.77
C CYS A 32 -14.72 -0.13 4.59
N ILE A 33 -15.13 0.80 5.45
CA ILE A 33 -14.67 2.20 5.40
C ILE A 33 -13.19 2.30 5.79
N ASP A 34 -12.74 1.53 6.78
CA ASP A 34 -11.32 1.49 7.16
C ASP A 34 -10.47 0.91 6.03
N ILE A 35 -10.94 -0.19 5.42
CA ILE A 35 -10.28 -0.83 4.29
C ILE A 35 -10.18 0.17 3.13
N SER A 36 -11.27 0.88 2.82
CA SER A 36 -11.31 1.90 1.76
C SER A 36 -10.31 3.02 2.02
N ASN A 37 -10.20 3.49 3.26
CA ASN A 37 -9.22 4.50 3.64
C ASN A 37 -7.77 4.02 3.44
N GLN A 38 -7.47 2.75 3.75
CA GLN A 38 -6.13 2.19 3.52
C GLN A 38 -5.81 2.02 2.03
N ILE A 39 -6.80 1.67 1.20
CA ILE A 39 -6.64 1.63 -0.26
C ILE A 39 -6.27 3.02 -0.80
N ILE A 40 -6.97 4.07 -0.37
CA ILE A 40 -6.68 5.46 -0.79
C ILE A 40 -5.28 5.90 -0.33
N ALA A 41 -4.88 5.54 0.89
CA ALA A 41 -3.54 5.81 1.41
C ALA A 41 -2.46 5.12 0.55
N SER A 42 -2.71 3.88 0.12
CA SER A 42 -1.79 3.11 -0.73
C SER A 42 -1.64 3.72 -2.13
N GLN A 43 -2.75 4.19 -2.71
CA GLN A 43 -2.72 4.90 -4.00
C GLN A 43 -1.92 6.21 -3.93
N SER A 44 -1.97 6.90 -2.80
CA SER A 44 -1.28 8.18 -2.61
C SER A 44 0.26 8.06 -2.61
N ILE A 45 0.78 6.86 -2.36
CA ILE A 45 2.23 6.56 -2.40
C ILE A 45 2.73 6.29 -3.83
N LEU A 46 1.83 5.95 -4.75
CA LEU A 46 2.15 5.61 -6.14
C LEU A 46 1.82 6.72 -7.14
N LYS A 47 1.12 7.78 -6.71
CA LYS A 47 0.95 9.03 -7.46
C LYS A 47 2.19 9.89 -7.38
#